data_AF-A0A5M6C4K0-F1
#
_entry.id   AF-A0A5M6C4K0-F1
#
_cell.length_a   1.000
_cell.length_b   1.000
_cell.length_c   1.000
_cell.angle_alpha   90.00
_cell.angle_beta   90.00
_cell.angle_gamma   90.00
#
_symmetry.space_group_name_H-M   'P 1'
#
loop_
_entity.id
_entity.type
_entity.pdbx_description
1 polymer ?
#
loop_
_entity_poly.entity_id
_entity_poly.type
_entity_poly.pdbx_seq_one_letter_code
_entity_poly.pdbx_strand_id
1 'polypeptide(L)'
;MSTYKPSEHDGLKQDGTPDKRVSSEHGFGGSDGPDPHVEGAKGGKASGGSTEGESGGDTYKPSEHGGLKKDGTEDKRTRSDHGFGGDDGPDPREEGRK
;
A
#
# COMPACT_ATOMS: atom_id res chain seq x y z
N MET A 1 24.05 2.10 -18.06
CA MET A 1 23.02 2.64 -18.97
C MET A 1 22.13 3.58 -18.19
N SER A 2 21.77 4.74 -18.75
CA SER A 2 20.79 5.64 -18.13
C SER A 2 19.39 5.08 -18.36
N THR A 3 18.58 4.99 -17.31
CA THR A 3 17.18 4.57 -17.43
C THR A 3 16.37 5.70 -18.06
N TYR A 4 15.65 5.42 -19.14
CA TYR A 4 14.82 6.43 -19.80
C TYR A 4 13.65 6.84 -18.90
N LYS A 5 13.46 8.15 -18.79
CA LYS A 5 12.40 8.76 -18.00
C LYS A 5 11.45 9.53 -18.91
N PRO A 6 10.22 9.03 -19.11
CA PRO A 6 9.20 9.70 -19.92
C PRO A 6 8.94 11.15 -19.48
N SER A 7 9.09 11.45 -18.19
CA SER A 7 8.94 12.80 -17.63
C SER A 7 9.92 13.82 -18.19
N GLU A 8 11.08 13.40 -18.70
CA GLU A 8 12.09 14.28 -19.33
C GLU A 8 11.88 14.39 -20.86
N HIS A 9 10.88 13.70 -21.41
CA HIS A 9 10.59 13.59 -22.85
C HIS A 9 9.10 13.76 -23.15
N ASP A 10 8.50 14.85 -22.65
CA ASP A 10 7.10 15.23 -22.90
C ASP A 10 6.06 14.15 -22.54
N GLY A 11 6.42 13.26 -21.63
CA GLY A 11 5.59 12.15 -21.21
C GLY A 11 5.54 10.97 -22.19
N LEU A 12 6.43 10.91 -23.17
CA LEU A 12 6.50 9.82 -24.15
C LEU A 12 7.38 8.68 -23.66
N LYS A 13 7.05 7.45 -24.06
CA LYS A 13 7.92 6.27 -23.90
C LYS A 13 9.08 6.31 -24.91
N GLN A 14 10.01 5.37 -24.79
CA GLN A 14 11.13 5.22 -25.73
C GLN A 14 10.70 4.99 -27.18
N ASP A 15 9.51 4.46 -27.40
CA ASP A 15 8.92 4.20 -28.72
C ASP A 15 8.16 5.42 -29.30
N GLY A 16 8.14 6.55 -28.59
CA GLY A 16 7.42 7.77 -28.98
C GLY A 16 5.91 7.72 -28.70
N THR A 17 5.39 6.65 -28.09
CA THR A 17 3.98 6.59 -27.67
C THR A 17 3.77 7.29 -26.32
N PRO A 18 2.59 7.87 -26.04
CA PRO A 18 2.30 8.45 -24.74
C PRO A 18 2.42 7.43 -23.59
N ASP A 19 3.13 7.79 -22.52
CA ASP A 19 3.20 6.98 -21.31
C ASP A 19 2.03 7.32 -20.37
N LYS A 20 1.15 6.34 -20.15
CA LYS A 20 -0.02 6.51 -19.27
C LYS A 20 0.37 6.75 -17.81
N ARG A 21 1.58 6.36 -17.38
CA ARG A 21 2.07 6.53 -16.01
C ARG A 21 2.39 7.98 -15.67
N VAL A 22 2.68 8.80 -16.68
CA VAL A 22 2.94 10.23 -16.53
C VAL A 22 1.76 11.08 -17.02
N SER A 23 0.66 10.45 -17.42
CA SER A 23 -0.55 11.16 -17.81
C SER A 23 -1.22 11.82 -16.61
N SER A 24 -1.56 13.10 -16.77
CA SER A 24 -2.33 13.87 -15.80
C SER A 24 -3.80 13.43 -15.73
N GLU A 25 -4.31 12.76 -16.78
CA GLU A 25 -5.72 12.36 -16.89
C GLU A 25 -6.20 11.45 -15.74
N HIS A 26 -5.29 10.72 -15.11
CA HIS A 26 -5.61 9.82 -14.00
C HIS A 26 -5.06 10.31 -12.65
N GLY A 27 -4.48 11.51 -12.56
CA GLY A 27 -4.05 12.12 -11.29
C GLY A 27 -2.82 11.51 -10.60
N PHE A 28 -2.22 10.47 -11.18
CA PHE A 28 -1.07 9.76 -10.59
C PHE A 28 0.28 10.02 -11.31
N GLY A 29 0.27 10.81 -12.40
CA GLY A 29 1.43 10.91 -13.31
C GLY A 29 1.85 12.31 -13.76
N GLY A 30 0.98 13.31 -13.65
CA GLY A 30 1.24 14.67 -14.13
C GLY A 30 1.89 15.55 -13.08
N SER A 31 2.74 16.49 -13.51
CA SER A 31 3.28 17.60 -12.69
C SER A 31 2.21 18.62 -12.26
N ASP A 32 1.01 18.54 -12.85
CA ASP A 32 -0.13 19.41 -12.53
C ASP A 32 -1.05 18.83 -11.45
N GLY A 33 -0.80 17.60 -10.99
CA GLY A 33 -1.54 16.97 -9.89
C GLY A 33 -0.98 17.36 -8.51
N PRO A 34 -1.78 17.25 -7.44
CA PRO A 34 -1.25 17.39 -6.08
C PRO A 34 -0.14 16.36 -5.86
N ASP A 35 0.95 16.77 -5.21
CA ASP A 35 2.09 15.89 -4.89
C ASP A 35 1.55 14.55 -4.35
N PRO A 36 1.84 13.41 -4.99
CA PRO A 36 1.33 12.11 -4.58
C PRO A 36 1.75 11.75 -3.15
N HIS A 37 2.84 12.30 -2.63
CA HIS A 37 3.22 12.16 -1.23
C HIS A 37 2.25 12.90 -0.29
N VAL A 38 1.81 14.10 -0.68
CA VAL A 38 0.84 14.90 0.07
C VAL A 38 -0.55 14.30 -0.04
N GLU A 39 -0.97 13.88 -1.23
CA GLU A 39 -2.29 13.30 -1.45
C GLU A 39 -2.38 11.87 -0.88
N GLY A 40 -1.32 11.08 -1.03
CA GLY A 40 -1.16 9.79 -0.35
C GLY A 40 -1.15 9.94 1.17
N ALA A 41 -0.60 11.05 1.71
CA ALA A 41 -0.74 11.36 3.12
C ALA A 41 -2.19 11.68 3.50
N LYS A 42 -2.95 12.44 2.71
CA LYS A 42 -4.38 12.69 2.98
C LYS A 42 -5.22 11.41 2.92
N GLY A 43 -5.04 10.59 1.89
CA GLY A 43 -5.72 9.30 1.74
C GLY A 43 -5.30 8.29 2.82
N GLY A 44 -4.02 8.25 3.16
CA GLY A 44 -3.49 7.42 4.24
C GLY A 44 -3.97 7.86 5.63
N LYS A 45 -4.23 9.16 5.82
CA LYS A 45 -4.82 9.68 7.07
C LYS A 45 -6.30 9.36 7.21
N ALA A 46 -7.02 9.13 6.10
CA ALA A 46 -8.45 8.87 6.10
C ALA A 46 -8.85 7.39 6.26
N SER A 47 -7.92 6.44 6.10
CA SER A 47 -8.27 5.00 6.15
C SER A 47 -7.12 4.05 6.50
N GLY A 48 -5.92 4.55 6.84
CA GLY A 48 -4.89 3.73 7.46
C GLY A 48 -5.05 3.85 8.97
N GLY A 49 -5.93 3.04 9.56
CA GLY A 49 -6.36 3.11 10.95
C GLY A 49 -5.26 3.45 11.96
N SER A 50 -5.07 4.74 12.19
CA SER A 50 -4.51 5.27 13.42
C SER A 50 -5.67 5.42 14.39
N THR A 51 -6.19 4.29 14.88
CA THR A 51 -6.34 4.25 16.34
C THR A 51 -4.92 4.40 16.85
N GLU A 52 -4.68 5.45 17.62
CA GLU A 52 -3.41 5.77 18.26
C GLU A 52 -2.55 4.51 18.43
N GLY A 53 -1.49 4.43 17.63
CA GLY A 53 -0.36 3.59 17.94
C GLY A 53 0.32 4.22 19.14
N GLU A 54 -0.33 4.13 20.31
CA GLU A 54 0.33 4.19 21.59
C GLU A 54 1.34 3.05 21.55
N SER A 55 2.58 3.44 21.24
CA SER A 55 3.76 2.63 21.36
C SER A 55 3.91 2.22 22.84
N GLY A 56 3.14 1.23 23.30
CA GLY A 56 3.27 0.74 24.68
C GLY A 56 2.03 0.17 25.37
N GLY A 57 0.92 -0.14 24.71
CA GLY A 57 -0.24 -0.78 25.36
C GLY A 57 -0.81 -1.92 24.53
N ASP A 58 -1.10 -3.06 25.17
CA ASP A 58 -1.63 -4.30 24.59
C ASP A 58 -2.79 -4.06 23.60
N THR A 59 -2.42 -3.81 22.34
CA THR A 59 -3.37 -3.62 21.25
C THR A 59 -3.81 -4.99 20.82
N TYR A 60 -5.09 -5.30 21.00
CA TYR A 60 -5.68 -6.57 20.60
C TYR A 60 -5.34 -6.93 19.15
N LYS A 61 -4.78 -8.12 18.96
CA LYS A 61 -4.37 -8.64 17.66
C LYS A 61 -5.29 -9.80 17.27
N PRO A 62 -6.17 -9.61 16.29
CA PRO A 62 -7.03 -10.68 15.78
C PRO A 62 -6.28 -11.94 15.38
N SER A 63 -5.06 -11.80 14.86
CA SER A 63 -4.18 -12.93 14.51
C SER A 63 -3.82 -13.83 15.69
N GLU A 64 -3.75 -13.30 16.92
CA GLU A 64 -3.48 -14.08 18.14
C GLU A 64 -4.76 -14.75 18.69
N HIS A 65 -5.93 -14.46 18.10
CA HIS A 65 -7.25 -14.93 18.52
C HIS A 65 -8.03 -15.61 17.37
N GLY A 66 -7.32 -16.33 16.49
CA GLY A 66 -7.96 -17.09 15.40
C GLY A 66 -8.64 -16.21 14.34
N GLY A 67 -8.17 -14.98 14.17
CA GLY A 67 -8.73 -14.02 13.22
C GLY A 67 -9.99 -13.29 13.69
N LEU A 68 -10.35 -13.38 14.97
CA LEU A 68 -11.52 -12.70 15.52
C LEU A 68 -11.18 -11.28 15.98
N LYS A 69 -12.14 -10.38 15.89
CA LYS A 69 -12.09 -9.04 16.50
C LYS A 69 -12.44 -9.11 17.99
N LYS A 70 -12.27 -7.98 18.70
CA LYS A 70 -12.64 -7.84 20.12
C LYS A 70 -14.12 -8.18 20.41
N ASP A 71 -15.00 -8.03 19.43
CA ASP A 71 -16.44 -8.32 19.54
C ASP A 71 -16.79 -9.78 19.19
N GLY A 72 -15.78 -10.61 18.89
CA GLY A 72 -15.96 -12.02 18.50
C GLY A 72 -16.38 -12.21 17.04
N THR A 73 -16.50 -11.15 16.24
CA THR A 73 -16.75 -11.27 14.80
C THR A 73 -15.47 -11.50 14.03
N GLU A 74 -15.53 -12.15 12.88
CA GLU A 74 -14.36 -12.38 12.04
C GLU A 74 -13.75 -11.06 11.51
N ASP A 75 -12.43 -10.95 11.62
CA ASP A 75 -11.66 -9.89 10.99
C ASP A 75 -11.30 -10.26 9.56
N LYS A 76 -11.95 -9.60 8.60
CA LYS A 76 -11.70 -9.79 7.17
C LYS A 76 -10.24 -9.55 6.76
N ARG A 77 -9.49 -8.78 7.55
CA ARG A 77 -8.06 -8.51 7.33
C ARG A 77 -7.17 -9.69 7.72
N THR A 78 -7.69 -10.69 8.42
CA THR A 78 -6.94 -11.91 8.77
C THR A 78 -7.29 -13.10 7.89
N ARG A 79 -8.17 -12.91 6.90
CA ARG A 79 -8.58 -14.00 6.01
C ARG A 79 -7.52 -14.25 4.95
N SER A 80 -7.16 -15.52 4.75
CA SER A 80 -6.20 -15.97 3.75
C SER A 80 -6.61 -15.66 2.31
N ASP A 81 -7.92 -15.65 2.02
CA ASP A 81 -8.49 -15.27 0.71
C ASP A 81 -8.14 -13.83 0.26
N HIS A 82 -7.71 -12.97 1.19
CA HIS A 82 -7.37 -11.59 0.90
C HIS A 82 -5.88 -11.31 1.02
N GLY A 83 -5.01 -12.31 0.74
CA GLY A 83 -3.59 -12.18 0.40
C GLY A 83 -2.65 -11.56 1.45
N PHE A 84 -3.20 -10.96 2.50
CA PHE A 84 -2.51 -10.27 3.58
C PHE A 84 -3.28 -10.56 4.85
N GLY A 85 -2.79 -11.50 5.66
CA GLY A 85 -3.29 -11.76 7.01
C GLY A 85 -3.63 -13.21 7.35
N GLY A 86 -3.62 -14.11 6.37
CA GLY A 86 -3.70 -15.55 6.62
C GLY A 86 -2.36 -16.12 7.10
N ASP A 87 -2.43 -17.09 8.01
CA ASP A 87 -1.31 -17.93 8.49
C ASP A 87 -0.87 -19.01 7.46
N ASP A 88 -1.54 -19.07 6.31
CA ASP A 88 -1.22 -19.99 5.20
C ASP A 88 0.03 -19.60 4.37
N GLY A 89 0.70 -18.49 4.70
CA GLY A 89 1.93 -18.06 4.05
C GLY A 89 3.19 -18.40 4.88
N PRO A 90 4.36 -18.62 4.25
CA PRO A 90 5.62 -18.75 4.99
C PRO A 90 5.82 -17.52 5.88
N ASP A 91 6.32 -17.70 7.11
CA ASP A 91 6.64 -16.57 7.98
C ASP A 91 7.66 -15.69 7.23
N PRO A 92 7.32 -14.42 6.91
CA PRO A 92 8.22 -13.55 6.15
C PRO A 92 9.53 -13.29 6.91
N ARG A 93 9.59 -13.56 8.22
CA ARG A 93 10.81 -13.49 9.04
C ARG A 93 11.75 -14.68 8.83
N GLU A 94 11.22 -15.81 8.36
CA GLU A 94 12.01 -16.99 8.01
C GLU A 94 12.43 -16.96 6.54
N GLU A 95 11.58 -16.45 5.65
CA GLU A 95 11.85 -16.41 4.20
C GLU A 95 13.01 -15.49 3.81
N GLY A 96 13.23 -14.40 4.57
CA GLY A 96 14.34 -13.45 4.33
C GLY A 96 15.70 -13.85 4.91
N ARG A 97 15.83 -15.01 5.57
CA ARG A 97 17.07 -15.46 6.23
C ARG A 97 17.91 -16.45 5.42
N LYS A 98 17.60 -16.65 4.13
CA LYS A 98 18.32 -17.60 3.26
C LYS A 98 19.44 -16.95 2.46
#